data_AF-A0A5C3KT39-F1
#
_entry.id   AF-A0A5C3KT39-F1
#
_cell.length_a   1.000
_cell.length_b   1.000
_cell.length_c   1.000
_cell.angle_alpha   90.00
_cell.angle_beta   90.00
_cell.angle_gamma   90.00
#
_symmetry.space_group_name_H-M   'P 1'
#
loop_
_entity.id
_entity.type
_entity.pdbx_description
1 polymer ?
#
loop_
_entity_poly.entity_id
_entity_poly.type
_entity_poly.pdbx_seq_one_letter_code
_entity_poly.pdbx_strand_id
1 'polypeptide(L)'
;LYRHLEMLENLVPNSNKPGARLWIDVIFFRVSAMLSYNQDMDLNVEQPIPSIGVTVPGQTHLKIGGTIDYAIVATESRKYESFIQTSQFQYVKRQNPNPLFITKAKQEGVTLRNHIPQAVARMFASAKYRVRKEIARGTVTNGHEWIFIILYINQGGIGGTYATSPTIKIQVSERYPFRVISPGPDIIAGTLFFVPS
;
A
#
# COMPACT_ATOMS: atom_id res chain seq x y z
N LEU A 1 10.95 19.75 1.67
CA LEU A 1 10.22 18.48 1.50
C LEU A 1 9.27 18.48 0.30
N TYR A 2 8.38 19.49 0.15
CA TYR A 2 7.56 19.67 -1.07
C TYR A 2 8.39 19.70 -2.36
N ARG A 3 9.57 20.36 -2.28
CA ARG A 3 10.59 20.43 -3.34
C ARG A 3 11.03 19.07 -3.92
N HIS A 4 10.97 17.96 -3.16
CA HIS A 4 11.34 16.65 -3.70
C HIS A 4 10.28 16.11 -4.67
N LEU A 5 8.99 16.31 -4.37
CA LEU A 5 7.91 15.96 -5.30
C LEU A 5 7.93 16.87 -6.53
N GLU A 6 8.22 18.16 -6.36
CA GLU A 6 8.41 19.10 -7.46
C GLU A 6 9.60 18.71 -8.34
N MET A 7 10.71 18.29 -7.74
CA MET A 7 11.88 17.78 -8.46
C MET A 7 11.55 16.50 -9.24
N LEU A 8 10.76 15.59 -8.67
CA LEU A 8 10.34 14.38 -9.37
C LEU A 8 9.48 14.68 -10.59
N GLU A 9 8.52 15.60 -10.50
CA GLU A 9 7.72 15.99 -11.67
C GLU A 9 8.61 16.52 -12.81
N ASN A 10 9.65 17.29 -12.47
CA ASN A 10 10.56 17.85 -13.45
C ASN A 10 11.51 16.81 -14.09
N LEU A 11 11.79 15.69 -13.41
CA LEU A 11 12.85 14.75 -13.80
C LEU A 11 12.33 13.37 -14.22
N VAL A 12 11.09 13.02 -13.88
CA VAL A 12 10.53 11.67 -14.05
C VAL A 12 9.36 11.74 -15.01
N PRO A 13 9.52 11.25 -16.25
CA PRO A 13 8.42 11.16 -17.19
C PRO A 13 7.26 10.33 -16.63
N ASN A 14 6.03 10.82 -16.77
CA ASN A 14 4.81 10.16 -16.30
C ASN A 14 4.51 8.81 -16.99
N SER A 15 5.33 8.43 -17.97
CA SER A 15 5.19 7.26 -18.84
C SER A 15 6.27 6.20 -18.59
N ASN A 16 6.74 5.98 -17.36
CA ASN A 16 7.60 4.84 -17.10
C ASN A 16 7.35 4.18 -15.73
N LYS A 17 7.40 2.84 -15.70
CA LYS A 17 7.24 2.06 -14.47
C LYS A 17 8.24 2.44 -13.37
N PRO A 18 9.53 2.73 -13.65
CA PRO A 18 10.46 3.19 -12.60
C PRO A 18 9.98 4.46 -11.91
N GLY A 19 9.36 5.38 -12.64
CA GLY A 19 8.88 6.65 -12.12
C GLY A 19 7.80 6.49 -11.07
N ALA A 20 6.86 5.57 -11.28
CA ALA A 20 5.84 5.25 -10.28
C ALA A 20 6.43 4.77 -8.95
N ARG A 21 7.56 4.03 -8.95
CA ARG A 21 8.25 3.60 -7.70
C ARG A 21 8.84 4.81 -6.99
N LEU A 22 9.51 5.67 -7.74
CA LEU A 22 10.16 6.86 -7.17
C LEU A 22 9.14 7.83 -6.55
N TRP A 23 7.99 8.01 -7.18
CA TRP A 23 6.87 8.77 -6.62
C TRP A 23 6.35 8.16 -5.31
N ILE A 24 6.12 6.85 -5.28
CA ILE A 24 5.69 6.12 -4.08
C ILE A 24 6.72 6.30 -2.96
N ASP A 25 8.01 6.11 -3.25
CA ASP A 25 9.09 6.18 -2.27
C ASP A 25 9.21 7.60 -1.67
N VAL A 26 9.13 8.66 -2.49
CA VAL A 26 9.18 10.05 -1.99
C VAL A 26 7.94 10.42 -1.17
N ILE A 27 6.76 9.93 -1.56
CA ILE A 27 5.54 10.10 -0.76
C ILE A 27 5.74 9.47 0.61
N PHE A 28 6.21 8.22 0.69
CA PHE A 28 6.40 7.56 1.98
C PHE A 28 7.55 8.14 2.79
N PHE A 29 8.63 8.59 2.17
CA PHE A 29 9.65 9.37 2.87
C PHE A 29 9.06 10.62 3.54
N ARG A 30 8.09 11.28 2.88
CA ARG A 30 7.37 12.40 3.50
C ARG A 30 6.43 11.93 4.61
N VAL A 31 5.72 10.83 4.44
CA VAL A 31 4.88 10.30 5.52
C VAL A 31 5.71 9.91 6.74
N SER A 32 6.91 9.34 6.57
CA SER A 32 7.77 9.05 7.73
C SER A 32 8.21 10.31 8.47
N ALA A 33 8.42 11.42 7.76
CA ALA A 33 8.72 12.70 8.39
C ALA A 33 7.52 13.34 9.12
N MET A 34 6.31 12.83 8.91
CA MET A 34 5.07 13.28 9.57
C MET A 34 4.70 12.41 10.80
N LEU A 35 5.47 11.36 11.06
CA LEU A 35 5.27 10.52 12.24
C LEU A 35 5.51 11.33 13.52
N SER A 36 4.83 10.91 14.59
CA SER A 36 5.12 11.45 15.93
C SER A 36 6.56 11.09 16.32
N TYR A 37 7.17 11.88 17.21
CA TYR A 37 8.58 11.69 17.64
C TYR A 37 8.91 10.29 18.19
N ASN A 38 7.89 9.52 18.59
CA ASN A 38 7.98 8.20 19.18
C ASN A 38 7.51 7.09 18.23
N GLN A 39 7.35 7.39 16.93
CA GLN A 39 6.90 6.45 15.92
C GLN A 39 7.95 6.29 14.83
N ASP A 40 8.21 5.04 14.46
CA ASP A 40 9.02 4.66 13.32
C ASP A 40 8.15 3.98 12.26
N MET A 41 8.55 4.12 11.00
CA MET A 41 7.92 3.44 9.87
C MET A 41 8.91 2.52 9.17
N ASP A 42 8.46 1.29 8.93
CA ASP A 42 9.15 0.34 8.09
C ASP A 42 8.47 0.22 6.73
N LEU A 43 9.29 0.20 5.68
CA LEU A 43 8.86 0.13 4.30
C LEU A 43 9.42 -1.14 3.67
N ASN A 44 8.55 -2.14 3.52
CA ASN A 44 8.97 -3.45 3.04
C ASN A 44 8.58 -3.65 1.59
N VAL A 45 9.59 -3.72 0.74
CA VAL A 45 9.40 -3.78 -0.72
C VAL A 45 9.36 -5.23 -1.19
N GLU A 46 8.55 -5.51 -2.20
CA GLU A 46 8.48 -6.79 -2.93
C GLU A 46 8.27 -8.03 -2.04
N GLN A 47 7.29 -7.95 -1.15
CA GLN A 47 7.01 -9.02 -0.20
C GLN A 47 6.32 -10.21 -0.89
N PRO A 48 6.88 -11.44 -0.80
CA PRO A 48 6.29 -12.61 -1.43
C PRO A 48 5.06 -13.13 -0.67
N ILE A 49 4.00 -13.35 -1.42
CA ILE A 49 2.74 -13.89 -0.92
C ILE A 49 2.76 -15.41 -1.08
N PRO A 50 2.31 -16.19 -0.08
CA PRO A 50 2.16 -17.62 -0.22
C PRO A 50 1.23 -17.95 -1.40
N SER A 51 1.65 -18.89 -2.25
CA SER A 51 0.78 -19.41 -3.31
C SER A 51 -0.33 -20.26 -2.69
N ILE A 52 -1.56 -19.76 -2.72
CA ILE A 52 -2.73 -20.41 -2.13
C ILE A 52 -3.59 -20.99 -3.25
N GLY A 53 -3.89 -22.28 -3.17
CA GLY A 53 -4.91 -22.89 -4.00
C GLY A 53 -6.30 -22.52 -3.48
N VAL A 54 -7.11 -21.90 -4.33
CA VAL A 54 -8.54 -21.67 -4.11
C VAL A 54 -9.29 -22.65 -4.98
N THR A 55 -10.09 -23.49 -4.33
CA THR A 55 -11.02 -24.40 -5.02
C THR A 55 -12.35 -23.68 -5.14
N VAL A 56 -12.72 -23.28 -6.35
CA VAL A 56 -14.05 -22.77 -6.65
C VAL A 56 -14.90 -23.97 -7.09
N PRO A 57 -16.10 -24.19 -6.51
CA PRO A 57 -16.96 -25.31 -6.91
C PRO A 57 -17.24 -25.27 -8.43
N GLY A 58 -16.89 -26.35 -9.13
CA GLY A 58 -17.07 -26.46 -10.59
C GLY A 58 -15.98 -25.83 -11.46
N GLN A 59 -14.86 -25.35 -10.89
CA GLN A 59 -13.72 -24.81 -11.65
C GLN A 59 -12.36 -25.37 -11.21
N THR A 60 -11.36 -25.15 -12.07
CA THR A 60 -9.95 -25.52 -11.87
C THR A 60 -9.38 -24.83 -10.62
N HIS A 61 -8.44 -25.50 -9.93
CA HIS A 61 -7.71 -24.92 -8.80
C HIS A 61 -7.03 -23.59 -9.19
N LEU A 62 -7.54 -22.47 -8.67
CA LEU A 62 -6.94 -21.16 -8.88
C LEU A 62 -5.79 -20.98 -7.89
N LYS A 63 -4.58 -20.69 -8.38
CA LYS A 63 -3.46 -20.31 -7.51
C LYS A 63 -3.42 -18.78 -7.37
N ILE A 64 -3.69 -18.30 -6.17
CA ILE A 64 -3.44 -16.90 -5.79
C ILE A 64 -2.00 -16.82 -5.28
N GLY A 65 -1.13 -16.15 -6.02
CA GLY A 65 0.26 -15.94 -5.64
C GLY A 65 0.80 -14.61 -6.19
N GLY A 66 2.08 -14.34 -5.92
CA GLY A 66 2.79 -13.16 -6.41
C GLY A 66 3.42 -12.35 -5.28
N THR A 67 3.61 -11.06 -5.52
CA THR A 67 4.23 -10.13 -4.58
C THR A 67 3.31 -8.96 -4.27
N ILE A 68 3.35 -8.49 -3.02
CA ILE A 68 2.91 -7.14 -2.67
C ILE A 68 4.08 -6.22 -2.95
N ASP A 69 3.86 -5.13 -3.68
CA ASP A 69 4.94 -4.24 -4.08
C ASP A 69 5.48 -3.47 -2.85
N TYR A 70 4.61 -3.04 -1.92
CA TYR A 70 5.05 -2.53 -0.62
C TYR A 70 4.14 -2.95 0.55
N ALA A 71 4.72 -3.23 1.71
CA ALA A 71 4.01 -3.37 2.98
C ALA A 71 4.59 -2.36 3.97
N ILE A 72 3.73 -1.50 4.49
CA ILE A 72 4.13 -0.37 5.34
C ILE A 72 3.57 -0.55 6.73
N VAL A 73 4.42 -0.38 7.74
CA VAL A 73 4.05 -0.48 9.14
C VAL A 73 4.59 0.74 9.87
N ALA A 74 3.70 1.55 10.45
CA ALA A 74 4.06 2.57 11.42
C ALA A 74 3.80 2.04 12.83
N THR A 75 4.78 2.15 13.73
CA THR A 75 4.71 1.62 15.10
C THR A 75 5.56 2.45 16.06
N GLU A 76 5.39 2.24 17.36
CA GLU A 76 6.20 2.96 18.37
C GLU A 76 7.67 2.53 18.30
N SER A 77 8.60 3.49 18.42
CA SER A 77 10.04 3.25 18.30
C SER A 77 10.58 2.18 19.25
N ARG A 78 10.06 2.12 20.48
CA ARG A 78 10.44 1.09 21.46
C ARG A 78 10.07 -0.33 21.00
N LYS A 79 9.04 -0.47 20.17
CA LYS A 79 8.63 -1.75 19.58
C LYS A 79 9.38 -2.02 18.26
N TYR A 80 9.85 -0.98 17.58
CA TYR A 80 10.59 -1.06 16.33
C TYR A 80 11.93 -1.81 16.45
N GLU A 81 12.66 -1.73 17.56
CA GLU A 81 13.91 -2.50 17.73
C GLU A 81 13.67 -4.02 17.66
N SER A 82 12.55 -4.49 18.23
CA SER A 82 12.14 -5.89 18.12
C SER A 82 11.63 -6.26 16.71
N PHE A 83 11.28 -5.27 15.89
CA PHE A 83 10.83 -5.47 14.52
C PHE A 83 11.98 -5.78 13.57
N ILE A 84 13.08 -5.01 13.64
CA ILE A 84 14.26 -5.22 12.78
C ILE A 84 14.85 -6.62 12.98
N GLN A 85 14.81 -7.13 14.21
CA GLN A 85 15.43 -8.41 14.56
C GLN A 85 14.57 -9.65 14.21
N THR A 86 13.30 -9.47 13.84
CA THR A 86 12.38 -10.58 13.57
C THR A 86 11.91 -10.53 12.12
N SER A 87 11.57 -11.68 11.51
CA SER A 87 10.90 -11.64 10.19
C SER A 87 9.65 -10.76 10.28
N GLN A 88 9.54 -9.78 9.39
CA GLN A 88 8.63 -8.64 9.57
C GLN A 88 7.16 -9.08 9.74
N PHE A 89 6.71 -10.08 9.01
CA PHE A 89 5.36 -10.62 9.18
C PHE A 89 5.11 -11.29 10.54
N GLN A 90 6.13 -11.89 11.16
CA GLN A 90 6.01 -12.41 12.52
C GLN A 90 5.87 -11.27 13.55
N TYR A 91 6.54 -10.14 13.33
CA TYR A 91 6.36 -8.95 14.16
C TYR A 91 4.95 -8.37 14.01
N VAL A 92 4.46 -8.18 12.77
CA VAL A 92 3.10 -7.65 12.55
C VAL A 92 2.04 -8.56 13.20
N LYS A 93 2.27 -9.88 13.17
CA LYS A 93 1.43 -10.86 13.87
C LYS A 93 1.53 -10.77 15.40
N ARG A 94 2.70 -10.47 15.97
CA ARG A 94 2.94 -10.43 17.43
C ARG A 94 2.52 -9.12 18.08
N GLN A 95 2.90 -8.00 17.48
CA GLN A 95 2.65 -6.66 18.01
C GLN A 95 1.31 -6.07 17.53
N ASN A 96 0.63 -6.78 16.63
CA ASN A 96 -0.66 -6.40 16.08
C ASN A 96 -0.74 -5.00 15.42
N PRO A 97 0.32 -4.41 14.81
CA PRO A 97 0.14 -3.19 14.03
C PRO A 97 -0.76 -3.44 12.80
N ASN A 98 -1.33 -2.37 12.26
CA ASN A 98 -2.19 -2.43 11.07
C ASN A 98 -1.38 -2.07 9.83
N PRO A 99 -0.88 -3.05 9.05
CA PRO A 99 -0.08 -2.76 7.87
C PRO A 99 -0.94 -2.15 6.76
N LEU A 100 -0.33 -1.25 5.99
CA LEU A 100 -0.85 -0.79 4.70
C LEU A 100 -0.17 -1.58 3.57
N PHE A 101 -0.97 -2.28 2.77
CA PHE A 101 -0.51 -3.06 1.64
C PHE A 101 -0.65 -2.29 0.32
N ILE A 102 0.42 -2.21 -0.45
CA ILE A 102 0.46 -1.40 -1.68
C ILE A 102 0.70 -2.32 -2.86
N THR A 103 -0.22 -2.23 -3.81
CA THR A 103 -0.09 -2.85 -5.12
C THR A 103 0.16 -1.77 -6.15
N LYS A 104 1.30 -1.87 -6.82
CA LYS A 104 1.67 -0.98 -7.91
C LYS A 104 0.98 -1.43 -9.20
N ALA A 105 0.35 -0.49 -9.89
CA ALA A 105 -0.13 -0.71 -11.25
C ALA A 105 1.06 -0.84 -12.20
N LYS A 106 1.14 -1.96 -12.93
CA LYS A 106 2.31 -2.33 -13.73
C LYS A 106 2.15 -2.05 -15.22
N GLN A 107 1.03 -1.47 -15.69
CA GLN A 107 0.78 -1.33 -17.13
C GLN A 107 0.26 0.06 -17.50
N GLU A 108 0.89 0.67 -18.50
CA GLU A 108 0.48 1.95 -19.07
C GLU A 108 -0.81 1.77 -19.89
N GLY A 109 -1.69 2.77 -19.85
CA GLY A 109 -2.98 2.73 -20.56
C GLY A 109 -4.05 1.85 -19.92
N VAL A 110 -3.73 1.07 -18.88
CA VAL A 110 -4.71 0.30 -18.10
C VAL A 110 -5.20 1.14 -16.94
N THR A 111 -6.52 1.24 -16.78
CA THR A 111 -7.12 2.00 -15.68
C THR A 111 -6.75 1.37 -14.34
N LEU A 112 -6.48 2.22 -13.34
CA LEU A 112 -6.08 1.79 -12.00
C LEU A 112 -7.08 0.79 -11.38
N ARG A 113 -8.37 0.94 -11.72
CA ARG A 113 -9.45 0.06 -11.26
C ARG A 113 -9.30 -1.40 -11.70
N ASN A 114 -8.70 -1.66 -12.86
CA ASN A 114 -8.50 -3.02 -13.37
C ASN A 114 -7.52 -3.83 -12.51
N HIS A 115 -6.72 -3.17 -11.67
CA HIS A 115 -5.79 -3.81 -10.75
C HIS A 115 -6.41 -4.11 -9.36
N ILE A 116 -7.63 -3.62 -9.07
CA ILE A 116 -8.30 -3.83 -7.77
C ILE A 116 -8.48 -5.32 -7.46
N PRO A 117 -9.02 -6.19 -8.36
CA PRO A 117 -9.22 -7.59 -8.03
C PRO A 117 -7.91 -8.31 -7.63
N GLN A 118 -6.83 -8.01 -8.35
CA GLN A 118 -5.51 -8.57 -8.02
C GLN A 118 -4.99 -8.04 -6.69
N ALA A 119 -5.13 -6.74 -6.42
CA ALA A 119 -4.72 -6.15 -5.15
C ALA A 119 -5.49 -6.73 -3.97
N VAL A 120 -6.82 -6.87 -4.09
CA VAL A 120 -7.69 -7.49 -3.07
C VAL A 120 -7.28 -8.94 -2.80
N ALA A 121 -7.04 -9.75 -3.85
CA ALA A 121 -6.60 -11.13 -3.68
C ALA A 121 -5.26 -11.23 -2.93
N ARG A 122 -4.32 -10.32 -3.23
CA ARG A 122 -3.01 -10.25 -2.57
C ARG A 122 -3.10 -9.76 -1.13
N MET A 123 -3.93 -8.76 -0.88
CA MET A 123 -4.25 -8.27 0.47
C MET A 123 -4.88 -9.37 1.31
N PHE A 124 -5.86 -10.10 0.76
CA PHE A 124 -6.52 -11.22 1.42
C PHE A 124 -5.51 -12.29 1.82
N ALA A 125 -4.67 -12.72 0.89
CA ALA A 125 -3.65 -13.73 1.16
C ALA A 125 -2.66 -13.27 2.25
N SER A 126 -2.22 -12.01 2.21
CA SER A 126 -1.29 -11.46 3.20
C SER A 126 -1.93 -11.30 4.58
N ALA A 127 -3.14 -10.74 4.62
CA ALA A 127 -3.89 -10.54 5.85
C ALA A 127 -4.26 -11.86 6.52
N LYS A 128 -4.72 -12.86 5.76
CA LYS A 128 -5.10 -14.17 6.31
C LYS A 128 -3.89 -14.99 6.75
N TYR A 129 -2.88 -15.15 5.89
CA TYR A 129 -1.83 -16.16 6.10
C TYR A 129 -0.54 -15.60 6.72
N ARG A 130 -0.24 -14.31 6.53
CA ARG A 130 0.97 -13.69 7.11
C ARG A 130 0.66 -12.97 8.40
N VAL A 131 -0.34 -12.10 8.38
CA VAL A 131 -0.59 -11.14 9.48
C VAL A 131 -1.68 -11.60 10.45
N ARG A 132 -2.62 -12.44 9.99
CA ARG A 132 -3.80 -12.92 10.73
C ARG A 132 -4.71 -11.78 11.19
N LYS A 133 -5.11 -10.92 10.26
CA LYS A 133 -6.02 -9.79 10.50
C LYS A 133 -7.33 -10.00 9.77
N GLU A 134 -8.43 -9.64 10.43
CA GLU A 134 -9.78 -9.63 9.81
C GLU A 134 -10.01 -8.37 8.98
N ILE A 135 -9.32 -7.28 9.28
CA ILE A 135 -9.38 -6.04 8.50
C ILE A 135 -7.99 -5.74 7.96
N ALA A 136 -7.89 -5.54 6.64
CA ALA A 136 -6.66 -5.16 5.97
C ALA A 136 -6.87 -3.89 5.16
N ARG A 137 -5.84 -3.05 5.13
CA ARG A 137 -5.85 -1.81 4.35
C ARG A 137 -4.86 -1.93 3.23
N GLY A 138 -5.19 -1.31 2.12
CA GLY A 138 -4.25 -1.24 1.03
C GLY A 138 -4.59 -0.16 0.03
N THR A 139 -3.78 -0.12 -1.01
CA THR A 139 -3.95 0.80 -2.10
C THR A 139 -3.46 0.22 -3.40
N VAL A 140 -4.09 0.66 -4.48
CA VAL A 140 -3.60 0.49 -5.84
C VAL A 140 -3.13 1.85 -6.32
N THR A 141 -1.91 1.92 -6.83
CA THR A 141 -1.34 3.20 -7.29
C THR A 141 -0.39 3.05 -8.47
N ASN A 142 -0.32 4.10 -9.31
CA ASN A 142 0.72 4.30 -10.32
C ASN A 142 1.69 5.45 -9.94
N GLY A 143 1.70 5.87 -8.67
CA GLY A 143 2.44 7.03 -8.18
C GLY A 143 1.61 8.32 -8.18
N HIS A 144 0.86 8.59 -9.26
CA HIS A 144 0.07 9.81 -9.42
C HIS A 144 -1.40 9.64 -9.05
N GLU A 145 -1.95 8.46 -9.31
CA GLU A 145 -3.31 8.11 -8.99
C GLU A 145 -3.32 7.03 -7.91
N TRP A 146 -4.25 7.16 -6.98
CA TRP A 146 -4.36 6.30 -5.80
C TRP A 146 -5.82 5.89 -5.62
N ILE A 147 -6.05 4.61 -5.40
CA ILE A 147 -7.32 4.07 -4.92
C ILE A 147 -7.02 3.36 -3.61
N PHE A 148 -7.69 3.77 -2.54
CA PHE A 148 -7.58 3.12 -1.24
C PHE A 148 -8.61 2.00 -1.12
N ILE A 149 -8.21 0.93 -0.44
CA ILE A 149 -9.00 -0.29 -0.29
C ILE A 149 -9.03 -0.65 1.19
N ILE A 150 -10.22 -0.90 1.72
CA ILE A 150 -10.42 -1.59 3.00
C ILE A 150 -11.01 -2.96 2.69
N LEU A 151 -10.33 -4.01 3.12
CA LEU A 151 -10.75 -5.39 2.98
C LEU A 151 -11.21 -5.91 4.35
N TYR A 152 -12.42 -6.44 4.38
CA TYR A 152 -13.03 -7.12 5.52
C TYR A 152 -13.05 -8.62 5.21
N ILE A 153 -12.36 -9.41 6.01
CA ILE A 153 -12.29 -10.87 5.91
C ILE A 153 -13.36 -11.44 6.84
N ASN A 154 -14.19 -12.34 6.32
CA ASN A 154 -15.24 -12.96 7.12
C ASN A 154 -14.66 -13.79 8.27
N GLN A 155 -15.41 -13.92 9.36
CA GLN A 155 -15.08 -14.87 10.43
C GLN A 155 -14.91 -16.28 9.85
N GLY A 156 -13.85 -16.98 10.26
CA GLY A 156 -13.43 -18.26 9.68
C GLY A 156 -12.53 -18.13 8.45
N GLY A 157 -12.28 -16.91 7.95
CA GLY A 157 -11.32 -16.64 6.88
C GLY A 157 -11.74 -17.16 5.51
N ILE A 158 -13.05 -17.35 5.28
CA ILE A 158 -13.61 -17.79 4.00
C ILE A 158 -14.23 -16.58 3.30
N GLY A 159 -13.52 -16.06 2.30
CA GLY A 159 -13.94 -14.89 1.55
C GLY A 159 -13.92 -13.60 2.37
N GLY A 160 -14.55 -12.56 1.83
CA GLY A 160 -14.61 -11.24 2.42
C GLY A 160 -15.28 -10.24 1.50
N THR A 161 -15.45 -9.03 1.99
CA THR A 161 -15.95 -7.87 1.24
C THR A 161 -14.91 -6.77 1.24
N TYR A 162 -14.97 -5.86 0.28
CA TYR A 162 -14.07 -4.72 0.25
C TYR A 162 -14.80 -3.44 -0.14
N ALA A 163 -14.30 -2.32 0.37
CA ALA A 163 -14.70 -0.98 0.00
C ALA A 163 -13.52 -0.26 -0.66
N THR A 164 -13.81 0.66 -1.58
CA THR A 164 -12.79 1.44 -2.29
C THR A 164 -13.11 2.92 -2.24
N SER A 165 -12.08 3.76 -2.16
CA SER A 165 -12.23 5.20 -2.40
C SER A 165 -12.48 5.50 -3.88
N PRO A 166 -12.97 6.71 -4.22
CA PRO A 166 -12.75 7.28 -5.55
C PRO A 166 -11.25 7.32 -5.91
N THR A 167 -10.95 7.47 -7.20
CA THR A 167 -9.58 7.70 -7.64
C THR A 167 -9.13 9.08 -7.20
N ILE A 168 -8.05 9.12 -6.41
CA ILE A 168 -7.43 10.35 -5.95
C ILE A 168 -6.23 10.61 -6.85
N LYS A 169 -6.20 11.77 -7.50
CA LYS A 169 -5.12 12.16 -8.41
C LYS A 169 -4.26 13.24 -7.75
N ILE A 170 -2.95 13.04 -7.78
CA ILE A 170 -1.95 14.07 -7.48
C ILE A 170 -1.95 15.05 -8.65
N GLN A 171 -2.52 16.22 -8.41
CA GLN A 171 -2.51 17.36 -9.30
C GLN A 171 -1.18 18.08 -9.15
N VAL A 172 -0.58 18.45 -10.27
CA VAL A 172 0.64 19.23 -10.33
C VAL A 172 0.41 20.45 -11.22
N SER A 173 0.97 21.61 -10.86
CA SER A 173 0.74 22.86 -11.59
C SER A 173 1.34 22.79 -12.98
N GLU A 174 0.56 23.08 -14.01
CA GLU A 174 1.02 23.07 -15.41
C GLU A 174 2.02 24.20 -15.73
N ARG A 175 2.20 25.18 -14.83
CA ARG A 175 3.16 26.27 -14.98
C ARG A 175 4.44 25.99 -14.21
N TYR A 176 5.57 26.25 -14.87
CA TYR A 176 6.89 26.12 -14.27
C TYR A 176 7.14 27.19 -13.18
N PRO A 177 7.76 26.83 -12.04
CA PRO A 177 8.12 25.46 -11.64
C PRO A 177 6.89 24.64 -11.24
N PHE A 178 6.82 23.38 -11.70
CA PHE A 178 5.74 22.44 -11.36
C PHE A 178 5.62 22.26 -9.84
N ARG A 179 4.42 22.47 -9.29
CA ARG A 179 4.10 22.34 -7.86
C ARG A 179 2.96 21.37 -7.64
N VAL A 180 3.09 20.44 -6.69
CA VAL A 180 1.94 19.59 -6.31
C VAL A 180 0.84 20.47 -5.71
N ILE A 181 -0.38 20.39 -6.23
CA ILE A 181 -1.51 21.22 -5.80
C ILE A 181 -2.37 20.48 -4.79
N SER A 182 -2.74 19.22 -5.08
CA SER A 182 -3.67 18.43 -4.27
C SER A 182 -3.73 16.95 -4.75
N PRO A 183 -4.04 15.97 -3.89
CA PRO A 183 -4.02 16.08 -2.44
C PRO A 183 -2.59 16.32 -1.94
N GLY A 184 -2.48 17.04 -0.82
CA GLY A 184 -1.26 16.97 -0.03
C GLY A 184 -1.04 15.52 0.43
N PRO A 185 0.21 15.07 0.63
CA PRO A 185 0.50 13.74 1.13
C PRO A 185 -0.01 13.51 2.56
N ASP A 186 -0.54 14.55 3.22
CA ASP A 186 -1.31 14.45 4.46
C ASP A 186 -2.54 13.54 4.31
N ILE A 187 -3.16 13.48 3.12
CA ILE A 187 -4.28 12.55 2.84
C ILE A 187 -3.80 11.10 2.78
N ILE A 188 -2.59 10.85 2.26
CA ILE A 188 -1.96 9.53 2.20
C ILE A 188 -1.46 9.11 3.59
N ALA A 189 -0.93 10.06 4.37
CA ALA A 189 -0.60 9.86 5.78
C ALA A 189 -1.85 9.50 6.59
N GLY A 190 -2.96 10.22 6.41
CA GLY A 190 -4.22 9.95 7.08
C GLY A 190 -4.72 8.51 6.89
N THR A 191 -4.43 7.88 5.75
CA THR A 191 -4.81 6.48 5.49
C THR A 191 -3.93 5.46 6.19
N LEU A 192 -2.67 5.80 6.49
CA LEU A 192 -1.81 5.00 7.36
C LEU A 192 -2.30 5.02 8.82
N PHE A 193 -2.79 6.17 9.30
CA PHE A 193 -3.15 6.37 10.71
C PHE A 193 -4.64 6.19 11.04
N PHE A 194 -5.54 6.13 10.06
CA PHE A 194 -6.97 6.00 10.32
C PHE A 194 -7.29 4.72 11.09
N VAL A 195 -7.65 4.75 12.36
CA VAL A 195 -8.14 3.56 13.09
C VAL A 195 -9.67 3.58 13.01
N PRO A 196 -10.33 2.61 12.35
CA PRO A 196 -11.78 2.51 12.45
C PRO A 196 -12.13 2.25 13.91
N SER A 197 -12.95 3.15 14.46
CA SER A 197 -13.59 3.06 15.78
C SER A 197 -14.61 1.94 15.83
#